data_AF-A0A269YI76-F1
#
_entry.id   AF-A0A269YI76-F1
#
_cell.length_a   1.000
_cell.length_b   1.000
_cell.length_c   1.000
_cell.angle_alpha   90.00
_cell.angle_beta   90.00
_cell.angle_gamma   90.00
#
_symmetry.space_group_name_H-M   'P 1'
#
loop_
_entity.id
_entity.type
_entity.pdbx_description
1 polymer ?
#
loop_
_entity_poly.entity_id
_entity_poly.type
_entity_poly.pdbx_seq_one_letter_code
_entity_poly.pdbx_strand_id
1 'polypeptide(L)'
;MLPNNRLELIRQTARKNEEAFRRLFDQYYPIVRKYRRQYYVNGYDKDDLDQEARMVLLRSACRFEAARKVSFGTFFSHNLRNRLFDLIRTNNAQKRLPVEPLTSFEANEYFYAAQIADDSASSPIDAVIVDEALRNLYSSCSPLERRAFNLMMSENGYADLAPKEQRGIINAFERCRRKFDGEIN
;
A
#
# COMPACT_ATOMS: atom_id res chain seq x y z
N MET A 1 -30.14 -7.90 35.77
CA MET A 1 -30.68 -6.53 35.60
C MET A 1 -29.51 -5.58 35.34
N LEU A 2 -29.39 -5.05 34.12
CA LEU A 2 -28.35 -4.07 33.76
C LEU A 2 -28.75 -2.66 34.24
N PRO A 3 -27.80 -1.74 34.51
CA PRO A 3 -28.01 -0.57 35.35
C PRO A 3 -28.93 0.48 34.72
N ASN A 4 -29.93 0.95 35.47
CA ASN A 4 -30.79 2.10 35.12
C ASN A 4 -30.09 3.47 35.22
N ASN A 5 -28.78 3.51 35.49
CA ASN A 5 -28.02 4.74 35.65
C ASN A 5 -27.17 5.03 34.40
N ARG A 6 -27.50 6.10 33.66
CA ARG A 6 -26.77 6.54 32.45
C ARG A 6 -25.27 6.74 32.70
N LEU A 7 -24.90 7.25 33.88
CA LEU A 7 -23.50 7.46 34.23
C LEU A 7 -22.76 6.12 34.38
N GLU A 8 -23.44 5.11 34.93
CA GLU A 8 -22.87 3.76 35.07
C GLU A 8 -22.69 3.10 33.71
N LEU A 9 -23.65 3.27 32.79
CA LEU A 9 -23.53 2.77 31.42
C LEU A 9 -22.31 3.37 30.70
N ILE A 10 -22.06 4.67 30.87
CA ILE A 10 -20.88 5.36 30.34
C ILE A 10 -19.59 4.79 30.96
N ARG A 11 -19.55 4.59 32.28
CA ARG A 11 -18.38 4.02 32.98
C ARG A 11 -18.07 2.60 32.55
N GLN A 12 -19.10 1.76 32.38
CA GLN A 12 -18.92 0.39 31.89
C GLN A 12 -18.43 0.38 30.45
N THR A 13 -18.94 1.30 29.61
CA THR A 13 -18.43 1.50 28.25
C THR A 13 -16.95 1.90 28.26
N ALA A 14 -16.54 2.80 29.15
CA ALA A 14 -15.14 3.19 29.31
C ALA A 14 -14.24 2.02 29.74
N ARG A 15 -14.79 1.05 30.47
CA ARG A 15 -14.14 -0.22 30.84
C ARG A 15 -14.20 -1.28 29.73
N LYS A 16 -14.59 -0.91 28.50
CA LYS A 16 -14.71 -1.78 27.33
C LYS A 16 -15.70 -2.93 27.52
N ASN A 17 -16.73 -2.77 28.35
CA ASN A 17 -17.83 -3.73 28.42
C ASN A 17 -18.66 -3.64 27.13
N GLU A 18 -18.73 -4.75 26.38
CA GLU A 18 -19.33 -4.78 25.05
C GLU A 18 -20.84 -4.52 25.07
N GLU A 19 -21.55 -5.09 26.03
CA GLU A 19 -23.01 -4.91 26.18
C GLU A 19 -23.35 -3.46 26.52
N ALA A 20 -22.60 -2.86 27.46
CA ALA A 20 -22.74 -1.46 27.81
C ALA A 20 -22.46 -0.56 26.61
N PHE A 21 -21.39 -0.85 25.86
CA PHE A 21 -21.04 -0.12 24.65
C PHE A 21 -22.14 -0.19 23.60
N ARG A 22 -22.67 -1.38 23.32
CA ARG A 22 -23.74 -1.59 22.33
C ARG A 22 -24.98 -0.79 22.69
N ARG A 23 -25.44 -0.90 23.94
CA ARG A 23 -26.61 -0.14 24.44
C ARG A 23 -26.38 1.38 24.41
N LEU A 24 -25.19 1.84 24.77
CA LEU A 24 -24.85 3.26 24.72
C LEU A 24 -24.82 3.76 23.27
N PHE A 25 -24.25 2.98 22.35
CA PHE A 25 -24.21 3.32 20.94
C PHE A 25 -25.61 3.41 20.34
N ASP A 26 -26.48 2.44 20.60
CA ASP A 26 -27.86 2.46 20.13
C ASP A 26 -28.63 3.69 20.65
N GLN A 27 -28.41 4.07 21.92
CA GLN A 27 -29.02 5.26 22.52
C GLN A 27 -28.58 6.56 21.83
N TYR A 28 -27.33 6.66 21.37
CA TYR A 28 -26.79 7.86 20.72
C TYR A 28 -26.69 7.76 19.20
N TYR A 29 -27.11 6.64 18.59
CA TYR A 29 -27.12 6.44 17.14
C TYR A 29 -27.90 7.50 16.35
N PRO A 30 -29.00 8.11 16.87
CA PRO A 30 -29.64 9.24 16.20
C PRO A 30 -28.70 10.42 15.93
N ILE A 31 -27.70 10.66 16.79
CA ILE A 31 -26.67 11.69 16.56
C ILE A 31 -25.80 11.32 15.36
N VAL A 32 -25.37 10.05 15.28
CA VAL A 32 -24.59 9.53 14.15
C VAL A 32 -25.36 9.67 12.84
N ARG A 33 -26.64 9.25 12.84
CA ARG A 33 -27.53 9.41 11.68
C ARG A 33 -27.68 10.86 11.24
N LYS A 34 -27.83 11.79 12.19
CA LYS A 34 -27.92 13.23 11.90
C LYS A 34 -26.65 13.71 11.20
N TYR A 35 -25.48 13.41 11.76
CA TYR A 35 -24.21 13.86 11.19
C TYR A 35 -23.90 13.21 9.84
N ARG A 36 -24.18 11.92 9.66
CA ARG A 36 -24.03 11.23 8.37
C ARG A 36 -24.84 11.87 7.25
N ARG A 37 -26.03 12.44 7.55
CA ARG A 37 -26.83 13.17 6.56
C ARG A 37 -26.30 14.58 6.27
N GLN A 38 -25.58 15.18 7.22
CA GLN A 38 -25.12 16.56 7.12
C GLN A 38 -23.73 16.69 6.50
N TYR A 39 -22.88 15.66 6.63
CA TYR A 39 -21.49 15.70 6.21
C TYR A 39 -21.23 14.55 5.24
N TYR A 40 -20.73 14.89 4.06
CA TYR A 40 -20.21 13.94 3.09
C TYR A 40 -18.70 13.80 3.26
N VAL A 41 -18.21 12.58 3.41
CA VAL A 41 -16.78 12.26 3.48
C VAL A 41 -16.47 11.39 2.27
N ASN A 42 -15.61 11.87 1.37
CA ASN A 42 -15.31 11.15 0.14
C ASN A 42 -14.68 9.78 0.42
N GLY A 43 -15.15 8.74 -0.26
CA GLY A 43 -14.65 7.37 -0.09
C GLY A 43 -15.04 6.69 1.23
N TYR A 44 -15.97 7.25 2.00
CA TYR A 44 -16.51 6.61 3.21
C TYR A 44 -17.96 6.19 2.95
N ASP A 45 -18.26 4.93 3.21
CA ASP A 45 -19.61 4.42 3.20
C ASP A 45 -20.30 4.55 4.56
N LYS A 46 -21.49 3.95 4.69
CA LYS A 46 -22.26 3.96 5.94
C LYS A 46 -21.50 3.24 7.06
N ASP A 47 -20.92 2.08 6.78
CA ASP A 47 -20.34 1.22 7.78
C ASP A 47 -19.00 1.80 8.25
N ASP A 48 -18.25 2.46 7.38
CA ASP A 48 -17.06 3.25 7.73
C ASP A 48 -17.40 4.38 8.72
N LEU A 49 -18.45 5.15 8.43
CA LEU A 49 -18.89 6.25 9.29
C LEU A 49 -19.43 5.73 10.63
N ASP A 50 -20.13 4.60 10.63
CA ASP A 50 -20.61 3.95 11.85
C ASP A 50 -19.43 3.45 12.71
N GLN A 51 -18.35 2.93 12.10
CA GLN A 51 -17.11 2.57 12.81
C GLN A 51 -16.40 3.78 13.43
N GLU A 52 -16.28 4.88 12.67
CA GLU A 52 -15.70 6.12 13.17
C GLU A 52 -16.49 6.67 14.37
N ALA A 53 -17.82 6.62 14.29
CA ALA A 53 -18.68 7.01 15.39
C ALA A 53 -18.51 6.11 16.63
N ARG A 54 -18.36 4.80 16.45
CA ARG A 54 -18.06 3.83 17.52
C ARG A 54 -16.73 4.17 18.23
N MET A 55 -15.69 4.46 17.45
CA MET A 55 -14.37 4.88 17.96
C MET A 55 -14.46 6.20 18.74
N VAL A 56 -15.22 7.17 18.24
CA VAL A 56 -15.46 8.44 18.94
C VAL A 56 -16.27 8.23 20.22
N LEU A 57 -17.29 7.37 20.21
CA LEU A 57 -18.12 7.08 21.38
C LEU A 57 -17.27 6.49 22.52
N LEU A 58 -16.45 5.48 22.22
CA LEU A 58 -15.59 4.84 23.21
C LEU A 58 -14.60 5.85 23.82
N ARG A 59 -13.93 6.64 22.96
CA ARG A 59 -13.00 7.70 23.42
C ARG A 59 -13.72 8.77 24.25
N SER A 60 -14.95 9.12 23.87
CA SER A 60 -15.78 10.06 24.62
C SER A 60 -16.17 9.49 25.97
N ALA A 61 -16.54 8.20 26.05
CA ALA A 61 -16.85 7.53 27.32
C ALA A 61 -15.65 7.50 28.27
N CYS A 62 -14.45 7.21 27.77
CA CYS A 62 -13.22 7.21 28.57
C CYS A 62 -12.84 8.59 29.13
N ARG A 63 -13.22 9.67 28.45
CA ARG A 63 -12.84 11.05 28.79
C ARG A 63 -13.97 11.89 29.37
N PHE A 64 -15.15 11.31 29.57
CA PHE A 64 -16.31 12.06 30.04
C PHE A 64 -16.22 12.34 31.54
N GLU A 65 -16.28 13.63 31.89
CA GLU A 65 -16.28 14.09 33.28
C GLU A 65 -17.65 14.70 33.63
N ALA A 66 -18.42 14.03 34.48
CA ALA A 66 -19.76 14.49 34.89
C ALA A 66 -19.74 15.85 35.61
N ALA A 67 -18.62 16.22 36.22
CA ALA A 67 -18.45 17.50 36.93
C ALA A 67 -18.51 18.72 35.99
N ARG A 68 -18.26 18.56 34.69
CA ARG A 68 -18.19 19.66 33.72
C ARG A 68 -19.56 20.24 33.29
N LYS A 69 -20.66 19.84 33.93
CA LYS A 69 -22.05 20.30 33.66
C LYS A 69 -22.53 20.20 32.20
N VAL A 70 -21.88 19.39 31.36
CA VAL A 70 -22.28 19.13 29.97
C VAL A 70 -22.80 17.70 29.84
N SER A 71 -23.89 17.52 29.09
CA SER A 71 -24.43 16.18 28.84
C SER A 71 -23.48 15.34 27.99
N PHE A 72 -23.45 14.02 28.21
CA PHE A 72 -22.64 13.12 27.39
C PHE A 72 -23.00 13.23 25.90
N GLY A 73 -24.28 13.36 25.56
CA GLY A 73 -24.72 13.52 24.17
C GLY A 73 -24.16 14.77 23.51
N THR A 74 -24.10 15.90 24.23
CA THR A 74 -23.47 17.13 23.75
C THR A 74 -21.98 16.94 23.52
N PHE A 75 -21.29 16.30 24.48
CA PHE A 75 -19.85 16.05 24.38
C PHE A 75 -19.51 15.09 23.22
N PHE A 76 -20.23 13.98 23.11
CA PHE A 76 -20.09 13.03 22.00
C PHE A 76 -20.39 13.67 20.65
N SER A 77 -21.49 14.44 20.54
CA SER A 77 -21.86 15.18 19.32
C SER A 77 -20.74 16.13 18.87
N HIS A 78 -20.13 16.85 19.80
CA HIS A 78 -19.01 17.74 19.52
C HIS A 78 -17.79 16.97 19.00
N ASN A 79 -17.40 15.89 19.70
CA ASN A 79 -16.26 15.07 19.30
C ASN A 79 -16.47 14.39 17.94
N LEU A 80 -17.70 13.95 17.65
CA LEU A 80 -18.05 13.33 16.36
C LEU A 80 -17.93 14.33 15.22
N ARG A 81 -18.43 15.56 15.43
CA ARG A 81 -18.29 16.64 14.44
C ARG A 81 -16.83 16.95 14.14
N ASN A 82 -15.99 17.06 15.17
CA ASN A 82 -14.55 17.30 14.98
C ASN A 82 -13.90 16.17 14.18
N ARG A 83 -14.22 14.91 14.51
CA ARG A 83 -13.70 13.76 13.74
C ARG A 83 -14.11 13.82 12.28
N LEU A 84 -15.35 14.17 11.96
CA LEU A 84 -15.80 14.32 10.57
C LEU A 84 -15.03 15.43 9.83
N PHE A 85 -14.79 16.58 10.48
CA PHE A 85 -13.96 17.63 9.89
C PHE A 85 -12.51 17.18 9.68
N ASP A 86 -11.94 16.42 10.61
CA ASP A 86 -10.61 15.84 10.44
C ASP A 86 -10.57 14.91 9.23
N LEU A 87 -11.57 14.04 9.07
CA LEU A 87 -11.67 13.15 7.92
C LEU A 87 -11.78 13.92 6.60
N ILE A 88 -12.65 14.92 6.52
CA ILE A 88 -12.82 15.76 5.33
C ILE A 88 -11.51 16.47 4.99
N ARG A 89 -10.86 17.06 5.99
CA ARG A 89 -9.59 17.78 5.82
C ARG A 89 -8.48 16.84 5.38
N THR A 90 -8.39 15.64 5.94
CA THR A 90 -7.39 14.64 5.55
C THR A 90 -7.63 14.16 4.12
N ASN A 91 -8.89 13.93 3.71
CA ASN A 91 -9.25 13.60 2.33
C ASN A 91 -8.91 14.73 1.35
N ASN A 92 -9.21 15.97 1.71
CA ASN A 92 -8.98 17.14 0.84
C ASN A 92 -7.52 17.60 0.81
N ALA A 93 -6.73 17.29 1.84
CA ALA A 93 -5.31 17.65 1.91
C ALA A 93 -4.42 16.85 0.95
N GLN A 94 -5.01 16.10 0.00
CA GLN A 94 -4.31 15.25 -0.95
C GLN A 94 -3.30 16.03 -1.79
N LYS A 95 -2.06 16.09 -1.28
CA LYS A 95 -0.80 16.21 -2.03
C LYS A 95 -0.50 14.97 -2.91
N ARG A 96 -1.49 14.09 -3.12
CA ARG A 96 -1.41 12.83 -3.88
C ARG A 96 -2.71 12.51 -4.60
N LEU A 97 -3.42 13.54 -5.05
CA LEU A 97 -4.31 13.35 -6.20
C LEU A 97 -3.39 13.24 -7.42
N PRO A 98 -3.47 12.16 -8.22
CA PRO A 98 -2.87 12.18 -9.53
C PRO A 98 -3.41 13.41 -10.28
N VAL A 99 -2.55 14.03 -11.09
CA VAL A 99 -2.92 15.21 -11.88
C VAL A 99 -4.14 14.92 -12.75
N GLU A 100 -4.31 13.66 -13.14
CA GLU A 100 -5.49 13.16 -13.81
C GLU A 100 -6.44 12.43 -12.84
N PRO A 101 -7.77 12.60 -13.01
CA PRO A 101 -8.75 11.87 -12.21
C PRO A 101 -8.60 10.37 -12.44
N LEU A 102 -8.52 9.61 -11.35
CA LEU A 102 -8.57 8.15 -11.41
C LEU A 102 -9.89 7.73 -12.04
N THR A 103 -9.80 7.04 -13.17
CA THR A 103 -10.94 6.44 -13.86
C THR A 103 -11.01 4.97 -13.48
N SER A 104 -12.23 4.44 -13.35
CA SER A 104 -12.40 3.00 -13.16
C SER A 104 -11.97 2.28 -14.43
N PHE A 105 -11.17 1.23 -14.29
CA PHE A 105 -10.81 0.36 -15.41
C PHE A 105 -12.06 -0.26 -16.06
N GLU A 106 -13.08 -0.58 -15.26
CA GLU A 106 -14.35 -1.13 -15.73
C GLU A 106 -15.19 -0.10 -16.51
N ALA A 107 -14.93 1.20 -16.36
CA ALA A 107 -15.68 2.22 -17.09
C ALA A 107 -15.44 2.14 -18.61
N ASN A 108 -14.32 1.55 -19.03
CA ASN A 108 -13.99 1.39 -20.44
C ASN A 108 -13.07 0.17 -20.65
N GLU A 109 -13.48 -0.98 -20.12
CA GLU A 109 -12.68 -2.21 -20.07
C GLU A 109 -12.08 -2.59 -21.43
N TYR A 110 -12.90 -2.56 -22.50
CA TYR A 110 -12.43 -2.85 -23.87
C TYR A 110 -11.37 -1.86 -24.36
N PHE A 111 -11.52 -0.56 -24.05
CA PHE A 111 -10.56 0.45 -24.45
C PHE A 111 -9.23 0.25 -23.71
N TYR A 112 -9.27 0.05 -22.40
CA TYR A 112 -8.05 -0.12 -21.61
C TYR A 112 -7.36 -1.46 -21.88
N ALA A 113 -8.09 -2.56 -22.05
CA ALA A 113 -7.52 -3.85 -22.42
C ALA A 113 -6.80 -3.81 -23.78
N ALA A 114 -7.24 -2.95 -24.70
CA ALA A 114 -6.63 -2.81 -26.02
C ALA A 114 -5.46 -1.80 -26.06
N GLN A 115 -5.39 -0.85 -25.11
CA GLN A 115 -4.45 0.28 -25.16
C GLN A 115 -3.36 0.23 -24.08
N ILE A 116 -3.59 -0.47 -22.97
CA ILE A 116 -2.58 -0.60 -21.93
C ILE A 116 -1.59 -1.69 -22.37
N ALA A 117 -0.38 -1.26 -22.69
CA ALA A 117 0.74 -2.16 -22.93
C ALA A 117 1.33 -2.63 -21.60
N ASP A 118 1.70 -3.91 -21.53
CA ASP A 118 2.55 -4.43 -20.46
C ASP A 118 4.01 -4.23 -20.87
N ASP A 119 4.61 -3.12 -20.45
CA ASP A 119 6.02 -2.81 -20.73
C ASP A 119 6.99 -3.77 -20.01
N SER A 120 6.50 -4.65 -19.13
CA SER A 120 7.31 -5.69 -18.50
C SER A 120 7.35 -7.01 -19.29
N ALA A 121 6.48 -7.16 -20.30
CA ALA A 121 6.44 -8.34 -21.14
C ALA A 121 7.69 -8.41 -22.03
N SER A 122 8.37 -9.56 -22.04
CA SER A 122 9.52 -9.78 -22.92
C SER A 122 9.06 -9.90 -24.38
N SER A 123 9.64 -9.06 -25.24
CA SER A 123 9.43 -9.13 -26.69
C SER A 123 10.07 -10.40 -27.28
N PRO A 124 9.33 -11.25 -28.01
CA PRO A 124 9.91 -12.41 -28.68
C PRO A 124 11.00 -12.04 -29.68
N ILE A 125 10.90 -10.85 -30.30
CA ILE A 125 11.92 -10.34 -31.23
C ILE A 125 13.21 -10.03 -30.48
N ASP A 126 13.12 -9.34 -29.34
CA ASP A 126 14.29 -9.00 -28.53
C ASP A 126 14.97 -10.27 -28.01
N ALA A 127 14.18 -11.27 -27.62
CA ALA A 127 14.72 -12.57 -27.21
C ALA A 127 15.52 -13.26 -28.33
N VAL A 128 15.04 -13.21 -29.58
CA VAL A 128 15.75 -13.78 -30.74
C VAL A 128 17.03 -12.98 -31.06
N ILE A 129 16.97 -11.65 -31.03
CA ILE A 129 18.13 -10.78 -31.25
C ILE A 129 19.23 -11.07 -30.21
N VAL A 130 18.84 -11.20 -28.94
CA VAL A 130 19.77 -11.53 -27.85
C VAL A 130 20.36 -12.94 -28.03
N ASP A 131 19.56 -13.95 -28.40
CA ASP A 131 20.06 -15.31 -28.65
C ASP A 131 21.09 -15.35 -29.79
N GLU A 132 20.81 -14.66 -30.89
CA GLU A 132 21.74 -14.57 -32.02
C GLU A 132 23.05 -13.88 -31.62
N ALA A 133 22.98 -12.74 -30.94
CA ALA A 133 24.14 -12.01 -30.48
C ALA A 133 25.00 -12.85 -29.52
N LEU A 134 24.38 -13.58 -28.59
CA LEU A 134 25.07 -14.46 -27.67
C LEU A 134 25.73 -15.65 -28.37
N ARG A 135 25.08 -16.27 -29.36
CA ARG A 135 25.68 -17.36 -30.16
C ARG A 135 26.91 -16.89 -30.93
N ASN A 136 26.81 -15.72 -31.56
CA ASN A 136 27.92 -15.13 -32.31
C ASN A 136 29.11 -14.85 -31.38
N LEU A 137 28.87 -14.23 -30.23
CA LEU A 137 29.89 -14.02 -29.19
C LEU A 137 30.49 -15.34 -28.70
N TYR A 138 29.66 -16.34 -28.43
CA TYR A 138 30.13 -17.64 -27.96
C TYR A 138 31.06 -18.29 -28.98
N SER A 139 30.75 -18.19 -30.26
CA SER A 139 31.55 -18.76 -31.33
C SER A 139 32.96 -18.16 -31.42
N SER A 140 33.11 -16.85 -31.20
CA SER A 140 34.39 -16.13 -31.22
C SER A 140 35.20 -16.24 -29.92
N CYS A 141 34.55 -16.58 -28.79
CA CYS A 141 35.22 -16.74 -27.51
C CYS A 141 36.02 -18.06 -27.40
N SER A 142 37.22 -17.96 -26.82
CA SER A 142 38.04 -19.11 -26.44
C SER A 142 37.42 -19.92 -25.28
N PRO A 143 37.87 -21.16 -25.01
CA PRO A 143 37.34 -21.96 -23.90
C PRO A 143 37.42 -21.26 -22.53
N LEU A 144 38.49 -20.48 -22.29
CA LEU A 144 38.66 -19.72 -21.06
C LEU A 144 37.68 -18.53 -20.97
N GLU A 145 37.42 -17.85 -22.09
CA GLU A 145 36.48 -16.73 -22.17
C GLU A 145 35.04 -17.20 -21.99
N ARG A 146 34.67 -18.34 -22.59
CA ARG A 146 33.36 -18.96 -22.35
C ARG A 146 33.16 -19.36 -20.89
N ARG A 147 34.19 -19.95 -20.28
CA ARG A 147 34.18 -20.29 -18.84
C ARG A 147 34.00 -19.03 -17.99
N ALA A 148 34.71 -17.95 -18.30
CA ALA A 148 34.59 -16.69 -17.60
C ALA A 148 33.19 -16.06 -17.74
N PHE A 149 32.63 -16.06 -18.95
CA PHE A 149 31.27 -15.57 -19.22
C PHE A 149 30.23 -16.32 -18.38
N ASN A 150 30.27 -17.66 -18.36
CA ASN A 150 29.34 -18.47 -17.57
C ASN A 150 29.47 -18.23 -16.06
N LEU A 151 30.70 -18.12 -15.55
CA LEU A 151 30.92 -17.84 -14.13
C LEU A 151 30.35 -16.48 -13.76
N MET A 152 30.55 -15.45 -14.59
CA MET A 152 30.01 -14.11 -14.35
C MET A 152 28.49 -14.04 -14.40
N MET A 153 27.84 -14.92 -15.17
CA MET A 153 26.38 -15.01 -15.26
C MET A 153 25.76 -15.97 -14.23
N SER A 154 26.59 -16.73 -13.50
CA SER A 154 26.14 -17.68 -12.47
C SER A 154 26.02 -17.01 -11.10
N GLU A 155 25.06 -17.46 -10.29
CA GLU A 155 24.86 -16.94 -8.92
C GLU A 155 26.09 -17.11 -8.01
N ASN A 156 26.86 -18.19 -8.20
CA ASN A 156 28.06 -18.48 -7.42
C ASN A 156 29.31 -17.71 -7.90
N GLY A 157 29.24 -17.04 -9.05
CA GLY A 157 30.30 -16.19 -9.56
C GLY A 157 31.64 -16.92 -9.73
N TYR A 158 32.72 -16.25 -9.34
CA TYR A 158 34.10 -16.77 -9.32
C TYR A 158 34.73 -16.72 -7.91
N ALA A 159 33.91 -16.52 -6.87
CA ALA A 159 34.37 -16.26 -5.51
C ALA A 159 35.13 -17.44 -4.89
N ASP A 160 34.75 -18.66 -5.23
CA ASP A 160 35.36 -19.89 -4.71
C ASP A 160 36.71 -20.25 -5.34
N LEU A 161 37.15 -19.49 -6.36
CA LEU A 161 38.43 -19.73 -7.04
C LEU A 161 39.59 -19.10 -6.29
N ALA A 162 40.79 -19.67 -6.44
CA ALA A 162 42.01 -19.08 -5.88
C ALA A 162 42.28 -17.67 -6.47
N PRO A 163 42.91 -16.72 -5.74
CA PRO A 163 43.07 -15.34 -6.18
C PRO A 163 43.73 -15.16 -7.56
N LYS A 164 44.69 -16.03 -7.90
CA LYS A 164 45.35 -16.04 -9.21
C LYS A 164 44.41 -16.45 -10.35
N GLU A 165 43.50 -17.39 -10.08
CA GLU A 165 42.49 -17.87 -11.02
C GLU A 165 41.38 -16.83 -11.21
N GLN A 166 40.95 -16.17 -10.12
CA GLN A 166 39.99 -15.05 -10.19
C GLN A 166 40.48 -13.96 -11.15
N ARG A 167 41.76 -13.55 -11.06
CA ARG A 167 42.34 -12.56 -11.95
C ARG A 167 42.38 -13.03 -13.41
N GLY A 168 42.59 -14.32 -13.64
CA GLY A 168 42.51 -14.94 -14.97
C GLY A 168 41.10 -14.90 -15.56
N ILE A 169 40.07 -15.16 -14.73
CA ILE A 169 38.65 -15.08 -15.12
C ILE A 169 38.25 -13.65 -15.45
N ILE A 170 38.59 -12.66 -14.63
CA ILE A 170 38.27 -11.25 -14.89
C ILE A 170 38.88 -10.80 -16.23
N ASN A 171 40.17 -11.08 -16.45
CA ASN A 171 40.83 -10.72 -17.69
C ASN A 171 40.24 -11.42 -18.92
N ALA A 172 39.77 -12.66 -18.78
CA ALA A 172 39.10 -13.39 -19.84
C ALA A 172 37.69 -12.84 -20.11
N PHE A 173 36.96 -12.43 -19.07
CA PHE A 173 35.67 -11.77 -19.23
C PHE A 173 35.80 -10.41 -19.94
N GLU A 174 36.83 -9.62 -19.62
CA GLU A 174 37.09 -8.36 -20.32
C GLU A 174 37.39 -8.58 -21.81
N ARG A 175 38.13 -9.63 -22.18
CA ARG A 175 38.31 -9.98 -23.60
C ARG A 175 37.02 -10.43 -24.26
N CYS A 176 36.17 -11.19 -23.56
CA CYS A 176 34.83 -11.55 -24.03
C CYS A 176 33.99 -10.30 -24.32
N ARG A 177 34.02 -9.31 -23.42
CA ARG A 177 33.33 -8.03 -23.60
C ARG A 177 33.84 -7.25 -24.82
N ARG A 178 35.16 -7.11 -24.96
CA ARG A 178 35.75 -6.43 -26.11
C ARG A 178 35.46 -7.11 -27.45
N LYS A 179 35.29 -8.43 -27.47
CA LYS A 179 34.82 -9.17 -28.66
C LYS A 179 33.36 -8.88 -28.98
N PHE A 180 32.51 -8.79 -27.95
CA PHE A 180 31.11 -8.40 -28.12
C PHE A 180 30.97 -6.99 -28.71
N ASP A 181 31.80 -6.06 -28.22
CA ASP A 181 31.85 -4.67 -28.70
C ASP A 181 32.53 -4.52 -30.08
N GLY A 182 33.06 -5.62 -30.65
CA GLY A 182 33.74 -5.63 -31.95
C GLY A 182 35.12 -4.95 -31.96
N GLU A 183 35.71 -4.71 -30.80
CA GLU A 183 37.03 -4.04 -30.68
C GLU A 183 38.21 -4.94 -31.02
N ILE A 184 38.03 -6.25 -30.90
CA ILE A 184 39.04 -7.28 -31.14
C ILE A 184 38.39 -8.52 -31.76
N ASN A 185 39.15 -9.24 -32.61
CA ASN A 185 38.76 -10.54 -33.18
C ASN A 185 39.27 -11.70 -32.33
#